data_AF-A0A4Q7XE87-F1
#
_entry.id   AF-A0A4Q7XE87-F1
#
_cell.length_a   1.000
_cell.length_b   1.000
_cell.length_c   1.000
_cell.angle_alpha   90.00
_cell.angle_beta   90.00
_cell.angle_gamma   90.00
#
_symmetry.space_group_name_H-M   'P 1'
#
loop_
_entity.id
_entity.type
_entity.pdbx_description
1 polymer ?
#
loop_
_entity_poly.entity_id
_entity_poly.type
_entity_poly.pdbx_seq_one_letter_code
_entity_poly.pdbx_strand_id
1 'polypeptide(L)'
;MSPQRSRLRLNGDAVLRGTRAGALRGLLLGAEHVLAESRKLVPIDEATLERSGTVSVDEQDLTAAVSYDTKYAVRQHEELGYRHAPGRSAKYLERPMTSEATTVAALIAAQLRRSLRGR
;
A
#
# COMPACT_ATOMS: atom_id res chain seq x y z
N MET A 1 32.39 20.42 -38.64
CA MET A 1 31.42 19.58 -37.91
C MET A 1 30.15 20.41 -37.71
N SER A 2 29.08 20.10 -38.44
CA SER A 2 27.80 20.82 -38.28
C SER A 2 27.14 20.41 -36.95
N PRO A 3 26.63 21.34 -36.14
CA PRO A 3 25.98 21.00 -34.89
C PRO A 3 24.65 20.27 -35.17
N GLN A 4 24.51 19.05 -34.64
CA GLN A 4 23.22 18.37 -34.60
C GLN A 4 22.30 19.11 -33.62
N ARG A 5 21.11 19.49 -34.10
CA ARG A 5 20.05 20.05 -33.27
C ARG A 5 18.93 19.02 -33.13
N SER A 6 18.66 18.61 -31.90
CA SER A 6 17.53 17.76 -31.55
C SER A 6 16.40 18.63 -30.99
N ARG A 7 15.17 18.47 -31.51
CA ARG A 7 13.99 19.17 -30.99
C ARG A 7 13.22 18.25 -30.05
N LEU A 8 13.25 18.56 -28.76
CA LEU A 8 12.43 17.90 -27.74
C LEU A 8 11.05 18.57 -27.68
N ARG A 9 9.97 17.78 -27.69
CA ARG A 9 8.62 18.24 -27.36
C ARG A 9 8.21 17.60 -26.03
N LEU A 10 8.10 18.41 -24.98
CA LEU A 10 7.66 17.98 -23.67
C LEU A 10 6.16 18.27 -23.50
N ASN A 11 5.36 17.26 -23.15
CA ASN A 11 3.97 17.43 -22.78
C ASN A 11 3.84 17.32 -21.25
N GLY A 12 3.95 18.45 -20.56
CA GLY A 12 3.94 18.50 -19.09
C GLY A 12 2.66 17.90 -18.48
N ASP A 13 1.50 18.22 -19.05
CA ASP A 13 0.22 17.74 -18.52
C ASP A 13 0.07 16.22 -18.66
N ALA A 14 0.54 15.64 -19.77
CA ALA A 14 0.55 14.19 -19.94
C ALA A 14 1.48 13.51 -18.94
N VAL A 15 2.64 14.10 -18.65
CA VAL A 15 3.57 13.61 -17.63
C VAL A 15 2.95 13.69 -16.24
N LEU A 16 2.32 14.81 -15.88
CA LEU A 16 1.65 15.01 -14.59
C LEU A 16 0.46 14.06 -14.36
N ARG A 17 -0.36 13.82 -15.40
CA ARG A 17 -1.43 12.81 -15.32
C ARG A 17 -0.86 11.40 -15.18
N GLY A 18 0.20 11.09 -15.92
CA GLY A 18 0.90 9.81 -15.83
C GLY A 18 1.47 9.54 -14.43
N THR A 19 2.11 10.54 -13.81
CA THR A 19 2.63 10.43 -12.44
C THR A 19 1.52 10.24 -11.42
N ARG A 20 0.40 10.99 -11.51
CA ARG A 20 -0.75 10.79 -10.60
C ARG A 20 -1.30 9.37 -10.68
N ALA A 21 -1.54 8.86 -11.90
CA ALA A 21 -2.03 7.49 -12.09
C ALA A 21 -1.00 6.43 -11.62
N GLY A 22 0.29 6.72 -11.77
CA GLY A 22 1.37 5.87 -11.24
C GLY A 22 1.40 5.85 -9.71
N ALA A 23 1.20 7.01 -9.07
CA ALA A 23 1.13 7.14 -7.62
C ALA A 23 -0.04 6.34 -7.04
N LEU A 24 -1.25 6.50 -7.60
CA LEU A 24 -2.44 5.76 -7.17
C LEU A 24 -2.26 4.24 -7.24
N ARG A 25 -1.72 3.73 -8.36
CA ARG A 25 -1.40 2.30 -8.48
C ARG A 25 -0.33 1.87 -7.48
N GLY A 26 0.66 2.72 -7.23
CA GLY A 26 1.70 2.48 -6.23
C GLY A 26 1.12 2.33 -4.83
N LEU A 27 0.25 3.27 -4.44
CA LEU A 27 -0.44 3.27 -3.14
C LEU A 27 -1.32 2.04 -2.96
N LEU A 28 -2.12 1.69 -3.98
CA LEU A 28 -2.94 0.48 -3.96
C LEU A 28 -2.09 -0.77 -3.74
N LEU A 29 -1.04 -0.96 -4.53
CA LEU A 29 -0.16 -2.14 -4.40
C LEU A 29 0.59 -2.16 -3.07
N GLY A 30 1.01 -1.00 -2.57
CA GLY A 30 1.64 -0.87 -1.25
C GLY A 30 0.69 -1.26 -0.13
N ALA A 31 -0.55 -0.77 -0.17
CA ALA A 31 -1.57 -1.09 0.84
C ALA A 31 -2.00 -2.57 0.76
N GLU A 32 -2.14 -3.14 -0.43
CA GLU A 32 -2.39 -4.58 -0.63
C GLU A 32 -1.25 -5.44 -0.06
N HIS A 33 0.00 -5.03 -0.26
CA HIS A 33 1.15 -5.69 0.37
C HIS A 33 1.05 -5.66 1.89
N VAL A 34 0.74 -4.50 2.47
CA VAL A 34 0.57 -4.39 3.93
C VAL A 34 -0.61 -5.22 4.43
N LEU A 35 -1.73 -5.24 3.72
CA LEU A 35 -2.87 -6.11 4.06
C LEU A 35 -2.46 -7.58 4.05
N ALA A 36 -1.71 -8.02 3.04
CA ALA A 36 -1.21 -9.39 2.95
C ALA A 36 -0.31 -9.77 4.14
N GLU A 37 0.63 -8.90 4.52
CA GLU A 37 1.49 -9.13 5.69
C GLU A 37 0.71 -9.06 7.01
N SER A 38 -0.26 -8.15 7.10
CA SER A 38 -1.18 -8.03 8.23
C SER A 38 -1.97 -9.31 8.46
N ARG A 39 -2.51 -9.92 7.40
CA ARG A 39 -3.25 -11.19 7.46
C ARG A 39 -2.44 -12.37 8.00
N LYS A 40 -1.11 -12.31 7.98
CA LYS A 40 -0.25 -13.32 8.61
C LYS A 40 -0.23 -13.20 10.13
N LEU A 41 -0.48 -12.00 10.65
CA LEU A 41 -0.44 -11.69 12.08
C LEU A 41 -1.83 -11.66 12.73
N VAL A 42 -2.87 -11.29 11.98
CA VAL A 42 -4.24 -11.19 12.49
C VAL A 42 -4.68 -12.50 13.17
N PRO A 43 -5.37 -12.41 14.33
CA PRO A 43 -5.96 -13.58 14.99
C PRO A 43 -6.91 -14.37 14.07
N ILE A 44 -6.78 -15.70 14.06
CA ILE A 44 -7.36 -16.57 13.03
C ILE A 44 -8.49 -17.49 13.51
N ASP A 45 -8.87 -17.46 14.79
CA ASP A 45 -9.74 -18.48 15.41
C ASP A 45 -11.00 -18.82 14.59
N GLU A 46 -11.78 -17.82 14.18
CA GLU A 46 -12.92 -17.98 13.26
C GLU A 46 -12.63 -17.45 11.83
N ALA A 47 -11.44 -16.87 11.65
CA ALA A 47 -11.00 -16.13 10.47
C ALA A 47 -11.93 -14.98 10.00
N THR A 48 -13.04 -14.69 10.69
CA THR A 48 -13.96 -13.59 10.37
C THR A 48 -13.26 -12.23 10.38
N LEU A 49 -12.36 -11.99 11.34
CA LEU A 49 -11.56 -10.77 11.38
C LEU A 49 -10.62 -10.70 10.18
N GLU A 50 -9.83 -11.74 9.93
CA GLU A 50 -8.90 -11.82 8.79
C GLU A 50 -9.60 -11.55 7.44
N ARG A 51 -10.77 -12.15 7.22
CA ARG A 51 -11.56 -11.96 6.00
C ARG A 51 -12.14 -10.54 5.84
N SER A 52 -12.34 -9.80 6.93
CA SER A 52 -12.83 -8.42 6.87
C SER A 52 -11.80 -7.39 6.39
N GLY A 53 -10.53 -7.81 6.28
CA GLY A 53 -9.44 -6.93 5.87
C GLY A 53 -9.65 -6.32 4.47
N THR A 54 -9.61 -4.99 4.38
CA THR A 54 -9.91 -4.21 3.18
C THR A 54 -8.85 -3.15 2.93
N VAL A 55 -8.54 -2.89 1.64
CA VAL A 55 -7.79 -1.72 1.19
C VAL A 55 -8.76 -0.69 0.62
N SER A 56 -8.57 0.57 0.99
CA SER A 56 -9.26 1.71 0.38
C SER A 56 -8.24 2.76 -0.09
N VAL A 57 -8.50 3.40 -1.22
CA VAL A 57 -7.67 4.46 -1.77
C VAL A 57 -8.50 5.73 -1.89
N ASP A 58 -8.01 6.83 -1.32
CA ASP A 58 -8.52 8.16 -1.59
C ASP A 58 -7.73 8.74 -2.77
N GLU A 59 -8.39 8.83 -3.92
CA GLU A 59 -7.74 9.34 -5.13
C GLU A 59 -7.49 10.84 -5.11
N GLN A 60 -8.26 11.60 -4.32
CA GLN A 60 -8.14 13.05 -4.22
C GLN A 60 -6.91 13.40 -3.39
N ASP A 61 -6.78 12.75 -2.23
CA ASP A 61 -5.72 13.00 -1.25
C ASP A 61 -4.45 12.18 -1.52
N LEU A 62 -4.48 11.24 -2.47
CA LEU A 62 -3.38 10.30 -2.73
C LEU A 62 -2.98 9.55 -1.45
N THR A 63 -3.98 9.04 -0.74
CA THR A 63 -3.77 8.21 0.45
C THR A 63 -4.37 6.83 0.24
N ALA A 64 -3.81 5.83 0.93
CA ALA A 64 -4.39 4.50 0.99
C ALA A 64 -4.42 4.04 2.44
N ALA A 65 -5.45 3.29 2.80
CA ALA A 65 -5.65 2.76 4.13
C ALA A 65 -5.90 1.26 4.08
N VAL A 66 -5.50 0.58 5.14
CA VAL A 66 -5.83 -0.82 5.42
C VAL A 66 -6.69 -0.86 6.66
N SER A 67 -7.85 -1.49 6.58
CA SER A 67 -8.82 -1.56 7.67
C SER A 67 -9.34 -2.98 7.88
N TYR A 68 -9.92 -3.21 9.06
CA TYR A 68 -10.62 -4.44 9.43
C TYR A 68 -11.95 -4.05 10.08
N ASP A 69 -13.03 -4.73 9.69
CA ASP A 69 -14.39 -4.35 10.08
C ASP A 69 -15.10 -5.48 10.83
N THR A 70 -14.76 -5.61 12.11
CA THR A 70 -15.55 -6.38 13.06
C THR A 70 -15.67 -5.63 14.37
N LYS A 71 -16.73 -5.90 15.14
CA LYS A 71 -16.96 -5.29 16.46
C LYS A 71 -15.81 -5.49 17.47
N TYR A 72 -14.91 -6.45 17.20
CA TYR A 72 -13.78 -6.80 18.06
C TYR A 72 -12.42 -6.50 17.42
N ALA A 73 -12.36 -5.92 16.22
CA ALA A 73 -11.12 -5.62 15.51
C ALA A 73 -10.18 -4.74 16.35
N VAL A 74 -10.68 -3.59 16.84
CA VAL A 74 -9.88 -2.67 17.67
C VAL A 74 -9.35 -3.36 18.92
N ARG A 75 -10.19 -4.15 19.61
CA ARG A 75 -9.76 -4.85 20.82
C ARG A 75 -8.70 -5.92 20.54
N GLN A 76 -8.87 -6.71 19.47
CA GLN A 76 -7.87 -7.69 19.03
C GLN A 76 -6.57 -7.01 18.56
N HIS A 77 -6.65 -5.77 18.08
CA HIS A 77 -5.48 -5.01 17.63
C HIS A 77 -4.69 -4.43 18.80
N GLU A 78 -5.36 -3.94 19.84
CA GLU A 78 -4.75 -3.15 20.91
C GLU A 78 -4.47 -3.94 22.20
N GLU A 79 -5.26 -4.98 22.51
CA GLU A 79 -5.14 -5.72 23.77
C GLU A 79 -3.94 -6.69 23.76
N LEU A 80 -2.88 -6.34 24.48
CA LEU A 80 -1.65 -7.13 24.55
C LEU A 80 -1.77 -8.35 25.50
N GLY A 81 -2.80 -8.41 26.34
CA GLY A 81 -3.04 -9.53 27.25
C GLY A 81 -3.64 -10.77 26.60
N TYR A 82 -4.11 -10.67 25.35
CA TYR A 82 -4.72 -11.79 24.65
C TYR A 82 -3.70 -12.83 24.18
N ARG A 83 -4.08 -14.10 24.33
CA ARG A 83 -3.30 -15.24 23.86
C ARG A 83 -3.80 -15.63 22.48
N HIS A 84 -3.05 -15.27 21.46
CA HIS A 84 -3.34 -15.66 20.09
C HIS A 84 -2.64 -16.97 19.71
N ALA A 85 -3.13 -17.61 18.64
CA ALA A 85 -2.50 -18.80 18.05
C ALA A 85 -1.03 -18.52 17.64
N PRO A 86 -0.18 -19.56 17.51
CA PRO A 86 1.21 -19.39 17.11
C PRO A 86 1.38 -18.55 15.83
N GLY A 87 2.29 -17.57 15.87
CA GLY A 87 2.55 -16.64 14.77
C GLY A 87 1.54 -15.50 14.63
N ARG A 88 0.44 -15.51 15.40
CA ARG A 88 -0.57 -14.44 15.43
C ARG A 88 -0.31 -13.49 16.60
N SER A 89 -0.69 -12.22 16.44
CA SER A 89 -0.48 -11.23 17.49
C SER A 89 -1.45 -10.05 17.38
N ALA A 90 -1.58 -9.30 18.48
CA ALA A 90 -2.01 -7.91 18.45
C ALA A 90 -1.07 -7.06 17.55
N LYS A 91 -1.41 -5.78 17.36
CA LYS A 91 -0.62 -4.84 16.54
C LYS A 91 -0.38 -5.32 15.10
N TYR A 92 -1.33 -6.07 14.56
CA TYR A 92 -1.26 -6.67 13.22
C TYR A 92 -1.32 -5.66 12.05
N LEU A 93 -1.68 -4.39 12.28
CA LEU A 93 -1.56 -3.29 11.30
C LEU A 93 -0.26 -2.50 11.50
N GLU A 94 0.04 -2.08 12.73
CA GLU A 94 1.23 -1.29 13.08
C GLU A 94 2.54 -2.00 12.72
N ARG A 95 2.64 -3.30 13.01
CA ARG A 95 3.86 -4.09 12.75
C ARG A 95 4.18 -4.14 11.25
N PRO A 96 3.29 -4.59 10.34
CA PRO A 96 3.55 -4.56 8.91
C PRO A 96 3.75 -3.15 8.35
N MET A 97 3.02 -2.14 8.84
CA MET A 97 3.21 -0.76 8.40
C MET A 97 4.64 -0.27 8.64
N THR A 98 5.28 -0.74 9.72
CA THR A 98 6.66 -0.40 10.05
C THR A 98 7.66 -1.33 9.37
N SER A 99 7.47 -2.66 9.44
CA SER A 99 8.44 -3.62 8.90
C SER A 99 8.53 -3.60 7.37
N GLU A 100 7.42 -3.28 6.69
CA GLU A 100 7.32 -3.29 5.23
C GLU A 100 7.48 -1.92 4.59
N ALA A 101 7.79 -0.88 5.36
CA ALA A 101 7.88 0.50 4.86
C ALA A 101 8.82 0.62 3.65
N THR A 102 9.95 -0.08 3.65
CA THR A 102 10.90 -0.10 2.52
C THR A 102 10.30 -0.78 1.29
N THR A 103 9.62 -1.91 1.45
CA THR A 103 8.94 -2.65 0.37
C THR A 103 7.84 -1.80 -0.26
N VAL A 104 7.01 -1.16 0.58
CA VAL A 104 5.94 -0.24 0.14
C VAL A 104 6.52 0.93 -0.66
N ALA A 105 7.57 1.57 -0.16
CA ALA A 105 8.25 2.65 -0.87
C ALA A 105 8.79 2.19 -2.23
N ALA A 106 9.34 0.97 -2.31
CA ALA A 106 9.83 0.38 -3.55
C ALA A 106 8.69 0.11 -4.56
N LEU A 107 7.54 -0.39 -4.10
CA LEU A 107 6.36 -0.62 -4.93
C LEU A 107 5.83 0.70 -5.54
N ILE A 108 5.72 1.74 -4.72
CA ILE A 108 5.31 3.08 -5.17
C ILE A 108 6.29 3.62 -6.21
N ALA A 109 7.59 3.58 -5.89
CA ALA A 109 8.63 4.07 -6.80
C ALA A 109 8.65 3.30 -8.13
N ALA A 110 8.40 1.99 -8.13
CA ALA A 110 8.32 1.19 -9.34
C ALA A 110 7.16 1.65 -10.25
N GLN A 111 6.00 1.96 -9.68
CA GLN A 111 4.85 2.43 -10.46
C GLN A 111 5.04 3.85 -11.01
N LEU A 112 5.67 4.74 -10.24
CA LEU A 112 6.05 6.08 -10.72
C LEU A 112 7.05 6.00 -11.87
N ARG A 113 8.10 5.18 -11.76
CA ARG A 113 9.06 4.97 -12.86
C ARG A 113 8.38 4.41 -14.10
N ARG A 114 7.45 3.46 -13.93
CA ARG A 114 6.69 2.88 -15.04
C ARG A 114 5.83 3.91 -15.75
N SER A 115 5.19 4.83 -15.02
CA SER A 115 4.35 5.85 -15.66
C SER A 115 5.15 6.92 -16.41
N LEU A 116 6.40 7.18 -15.99
CA LEU A 116 7.30 8.13 -16.64
C LEU A 116 7.97 7.59 -17.90
N ARG A 117 8.06 6.27 -18.07
CA ARG A 117 8.78 5.66 -19.21
C ARG A 117 8.09 5.83 -20.56
N GLY A 118 6.84 6.33 -20.59
CA GLY A 118 6.04 6.37 -21.81
C GLY A 118 5.73 4.97 -22.33
N ARG A 119 4.62 4.81 -23.04
CA ARG A 119 4.46 3.72 -24.01
C ARG A 119 4.58 4.33 -25.39
#